data_AF-A0A1Y3AZ54-F1
#
_entry.id   AF-A0A1Y3AZ54-F1
#
_cell.length_a   1.000
_cell.length_b   1.000
_cell.length_c   1.000
_cell.angle_alpha   90.00
_cell.angle_beta   90.00
_cell.angle_gamma   90.00
#
_symmetry.space_group_name_H-M   'P 1'
#
loop_
_entity.id
_entity.type
_entity.pdbx_description
1 polymer ?
#
loop_
_entity_poly.entity_id
_entity_poly.type
_entity_poly.pdbx_seq_one_letter_code
_entity_poly.pdbx_strand_id
1 'polypeptide(L)'
;MSPNMELDDVRLHPNIDQILSNTQWVDDATGLIPHCLALLKGCHHLTERLVAATMSAMPRFTETEQRMKLYEIGRVAPTISARVDDVVESMYPPLDPRLLESRCLSLLLSVSRLAIVIIYTCCIRGKWIDDELKGLEQQLKILHEVGQTLIINGDADKQTIVVGSNNNSDSINNNTGGIVNRFVDGGSSNNRTNSD
;
A
#
# COMPACT_ATOMS: atom_id res chain seq x y z
N MET A 1 -14.84 -30.13 29.92
CA MET A 1 -15.07 -29.10 28.88
C MET A 1 -14.41 -27.84 29.38
N SER A 2 -13.17 -27.58 28.97
CA SER A 2 -12.34 -26.49 29.52
C SER A 2 -12.90 -25.15 29.04
N PRO A 3 -13.26 -24.19 29.93
CA PRO A 3 -13.72 -22.88 29.54
C PRO A 3 -12.55 -21.88 29.57
N ASN A 4 -11.39 -22.23 29.03
CA ASN A 4 -10.33 -21.25 28.80
C ASN A 4 -10.53 -20.66 27.39
N MET A 5 -11.50 -19.75 27.26
CA MET A 5 -11.38 -18.71 26.23
C MET A 5 -10.37 -17.71 26.77
N GLU A 6 -9.10 -18.08 26.71
CA GLU A 6 -8.02 -17.14 26.98
C GLU A 6 -7.88 -16.22 25.78
N LEU A 7 -7.79 -14.92 26.06
CA LEU A 7 -7.56 -13.88 25.06
C LEU A 7 -6.17 -14.03 24.38
N ASP A 8 -5.42 -15.08 24.72
CA ASP A 8 -4.18 -15.51 24.08
C ASP A 8 -4.41 -15.85 22.59
N ASP A 9 -5.63 -16.25 22.22
CA ASP A 9 -6.07 -16.43 20.82
C ASP A 9 -6.25 -15.12 20.04
N VAL A 10 -6.17 -13.95 20.70
CA VAL A 10 -6.27 -12.62 20.06
C VAL A 10 -4.90 -12.11 19.60
N ARG A 11 -3.83 -12.87 19.83
CA ARG A 11 -2.50 -12.53 19.33
C ARG A 11 -2.48 -12.61 17.80
N LEU A 12 -2.32 -11.44 17.19
CA LEU A 12 -2.20 -11.21 15.75
C LEU A 12 -1.36 -12.24 15.01
N HIS A 13 -0.22 -12.66 15.57
CA HIS A 13 0.55 -13.81 15.12
C HIS A 13 1.62 -14.09 16.19
N PRO A 14 1.83 -15.35 16.63
CA PRO A 14 2.75 -15.65 17.73
C PRO A 14 4.20 -15.26 17.43
N ASN A 15 4.56 -15.10 16.15
CA ASN A 15 5.91 -14.74 15.69
C ASN A 15 5.95 -13.43 14.88
N ILE A 16 4.99 -12.51 15.05
CA ILE A 16 4.99 -11.25 14.29
C ILE A 16 6.28 -10.45 14.52
N ASP A 17 6.81 -10.45 15.74
CA ASP A 17 8.07 -9.78 16.08
C ASP A 17 9.26 -10.34 15.31
N GLN A 18 9.26 -11.65 15.04
CA GLN A 18 10.30 -12.30 14.25
C GLN A 18 10.21 -11.91 12.77
N ILE A 19 8.99 -11.78 12.24
CA ILE A 19 8.73 -11.30 10.87
C ILE A 19 9.17 -9.83 10.75
N LEU A 20 8.83 -9.00 11.75
CA LEU A 20 9.12 -7.57 11.82
C LEU A 20 10.60 -7.24 12.07
N SER A 21 11.37 -8.21 12.59
CA SER A 21 12.81 -8.11 12.82
C SER A 21 13.65 -8.84 11.78
N ASN A 22 13.02 -9.50 10.80
CA ASN A 22 13.73 -10.23 9.77
C ASN A 22 14.54 -9.28 8.88
N THR A 23 15.83 -9.57 8.74
CA THR A 23 16.78 -8.77 7.95
C THR A 23 16.59 -8.90 6.44
N GLN A 24 15.76 -9.84 5.97
CA GLN A 24 15.49 -10.03 4.53
C GLN A 24 14.87 -8.79 3.85
N TRP A 25 14.32 -7.87 4.63
CA TRP A 25 13.59 -6.69 4.19
C TRP A 25 14.42 -5.40 4.17
N VAL A 26 15.68 -5.46 4.63
CA VAL A 26 16.53 -4.28 4.91
C VAL A 26 17.08 -3.63 3.63
N ASP A 27 17.11 -4.38 2.52
CA ASP A 27 17.69 -3.95 1.24
C ASP A 27 16.61 -3.71 0.15
N ASP A 28 15.38 -3.36 0.57
CA ASP A 28 14.30 -3.06 -0.37
C ASP A 28 14.58 -1.79 -1.18
N ALA A 29 15.00 -1.98 -2.42
CA ALA A 29 15.22 -0.90 -3.39
C ALA A 29 13.93 -0.15 -3.78
N THR A 30 12.75 -0.72 -3.52
CA THR A 30 11.46 -0.10 -3.87
C THR A 30 10.97 0.91 -2.83
N GLY A 31 11.44 0.81 -1.59
CA GLY A 31 10.97 1.62 -0.46
C GLY A 31 9.55 1.26 0.03
N LEU A 32 8.88 0.26 -0.56
CA LEU A 32 7.53 -0.17 -0.17
C LEU A 32 7.52 -0.99 1.11
N ILE A 33 8.49 -1.91 1.24
CA ILE A 33 8.58 -2.86 2.34
C ILE A 33 8.76 -2.14 3.69
N PRO A 34 9.60 -1.10 3.84
CA PRO A 34 9.69 -0.33 5.08
C PRO A 34 8.35 0.29 5.53
N HIS A 35 7.56 0.82 4.60
CA HIS A 35 6.23 1.38 4.90
C HIS A 35 5.22 0.29 5.27
N CYS A 36 5.26 -0.86 4.60
CA CYS A 36 4.46 -2.03 4.95
C CYS A 36 4.79 -2.54 6.37
N LEU A 37 6.08 -2.68 6.71
CA LEU A 37 6.52 -3.10 8.03
C LEU A 37 6.10 -2.10 9.12
N ALA A 38 6.11 -0.79 8.83
CA ALA A 38 5.61 0.23 9.75
C ALA A 38 4.09 0.07 10.00
N LEU A 39 3.32 -0.21 8.96
CA LEU A 39 1.88 -0.51 9.08
C LEU A 39 1.65 -1.78 9.91
N LEU A 40 2.38 -2.87 9.64
CA LEU A 40 2.30 -4.13 10.39
C LEU A 40 2.61 -3.92 11.88
N LYS A 41 3.66 -3.15 12.19
CA LYS A 41 4.03 -2.76 13.57
C LYS A 41 2.92 -1.97 14.24
N GLY A 42 2.35 -0.99 13.56
CA GLY A 42 1.27 -0.19 14.12
C GLY A 42 -0.01 -1.00 14.35
N CYS A 43 -0.38 -1.88 13.42
CA CYS A 43 -1.50 -2.81 13.59
C CYS A 43 -1.30 -3.74 14.78
N HIS A 44 -0.06 -4.21 14.98
CA HIS A 44 0.33 -4.99 16.15
C HIS A 44 0.16 -4.22 17.45
N HIS A 45 0.79 -3.05 17.53
CA HIS A 45 0.71 -2.18 18.70
C HIS A 45 -0.74 -1.82 19.07
N LEU A 46 -1.55 -1.45 18.08
CA LEU A 46 -2.96 -1.09 18.30
C LEU A 46 -3.74 -2.29 18.85
N THR A 47 -3.55 -3.48 18.30
CA THR A 47 -4.25 -4.69 18.75
C THR A 47 -3.85 -5.07 20.17
N GLU A 48 -2.56 -5.02 20.51
CA GLU A 48 -2.10 -5.26 21.88
C GLU A 48 -2.70 -4.26 22.88
N ARG A 49 -2.73 -2.98 22.52
CA ARG A 49 -3.38 -1.95 23.37
C ARG A 49 -4.88 -2.16 23.50
N LEU A 50 -5.56 -2.57 22.44
CA LEU A 50 -6.99 -2.87 22.47
C LEU A 50 -7.28 -4.07 23.37
N VAL A 51 -6.44 -5.11 23.32
CA VAL A 51 -6.48 -6.27 24.22
C VAL A 51 -6.26 -5.86 25.67
N ALA A 52 -5.23 -5.07 25.95
CA ALA A 52 -4.95 -4.57 27.29
C ALA A 52 -6.11 -3.72 27.84
N ALA A 53 -6.68 -2.84 27.01
CA ALA A 53 -7.85 -2.03 27.38
C ALA A 53 -9.09 -2.90 27.64
N THR A 54 -9.30 -3.95 26.83
CA THR A 54 -10.36 -4.95 27.01
C THR A 54 -10.22 -5.64 28.35
N MET A 55 -9.03 -6.15 28.68
CA MET A 55 -8.74 -6.80 29.95
C MET A 55 -8.93 -5.87 31.15
N SER A 56 -8.53 -4.60 31.02
CA SER A 56 -8.76 -3.60 32.06
C SER A 56 -10.25 -3.26 32.26
N ALA A 57 -11.08 -3.36 31.21
CA ALA A 57 -12.51 -3.11 31.28
C ALA A 57 -13.30 -4.33 31.76
N MET A 58 -12.77 -5.55 31.58
CA MET A 58 -13.46 -6.82 31.84
C MET A 58 -14.02 -6.97 33.26
N PRO A 59 -13.33 -6.55 34.34
CA PRO A 59 -13.84 -6.63 35.71
C PRO A 59 -15.13 -5.84 35.97
N ARG A 60 -15.55 -4.95 35.06
CA ARG A 60 -16.78 -4.16 35.17
C ARG A 60 -18.04 -4.97 34.83
N PHE A 61 -17.89 -6.15 34.27
CA PHE A 61 -18.97 -7.00 33.77
C PHE A 61 -19.13 -8.26 34.61
N THR A 62 -20.33 -8.83 34.61
CA THR A 62 -20.59 -10.14 35.21
C THR A 62 -19.87 -11.25 34.42
N GLU A 63 -19.58 -12.38 35.07
CA GLU A 63 -18.88 -13.52 34.42
C GLU A 63 -19.56 -13.98 33.11
N THR A 64 -20.90 -13.99 33.08
CA THR A 64 -21.68 -14.32 31.89
C THR A 64 -21.48 -13.30 30.75
N GLU A 65 -21.45 -12.01 31.07
CA GLU A 65 -21.22 -10.94 30.09
C GLU A 65 -19.77 -10.94 29.59
N GLN A 66 -18.80 -11.19 30.48
CA GLN A 66 -17.40 -11.32 30.10
C GLN A 66 -17.24 -12.42 29.05
N ARG A 67 -17.82 -13.60 29.29
CA ARG A 67 -17.79 -14.71 28.33
C ARG A 67 -18.39 -14.36 26.97
N MET A 68 -19.53 -13.66 26.95
CA MET A 68 -20.15 -13.24 25.68
C MET A 68 -19.30 -12.21 24.92
N LYS A 69 -18.69 -11.25 25.63
CA LYS A 69 -17.82 -10.24 25.01
C LYS A 69 -16.54 -10.86 24.46
N LEU A 70 -15.90 -11.74 25.24
CA LEU A 70 -14.73 -12.50 24.83
C LEU A 70 -15.01 -13.36 23.60
N TYR A 71 -16.19 -14.00 23.54
CA TYR A 71 -16.60 -14.77 22.37
C TYR A 71 -16.68 -13.91 21.10
N GLU A 72 -17.29 -12.74 21.15
CA GLU A 72 -17.39 -11.85 19.98
C GLU A 72 -16.02 -11.32 19.53
N ILE A 73 -15.14 -10.99 20.47
CA ILE A 73 -13.76 -10.57 20.19
C ILE A 73 -12.96 -11.74 19.58
N GLY A 74 -13.06 -12.94 20.16
CA GLY A 74 -12.38 -14.15 19.72
C GLY A 74 -12.83 -14.65 18.34
N ARG A 75 -13.97 -14.20 17.82
CA ARG A 75 -14.39 -14.47 16.44
C ARG A 75 -13.75 -13.56 15.41
N VAL A 76 -13.40 -12.33 15.79
CA VAL A 76 -12.84 -11.33 14.87
C VAL A 76 -11.33 -11.38 14.88
N ALA A 77 -10.70 -11.60 16.03
CA ALA A 77 -9.25 -11.55 16.16
C ALA A 77 -8.47 -12.54 15.24
N PRO A 78 -8.89 -13.81 15.06
CA PRO A 78 -8.15 -14.75 14.22
C PRO A 78 -8.10 -14.34 12.75
N THR A 79 -9.08 -13.53 12.30
CA THR A 79 -9.09 -13.03 10.92
C THR A 79 -7.91 -12.12 10.63
N ILE A 80 -7.35 -11.47 11.66
CA ILE A 80 -6.28 -10.51 11.48
C ILE A 80 -4.95 -11.24 11.22
N SER A 81 -4.72 -12.40 11.83
CA SER A 81 -3.56 -13.26 11.54
C SER A 81 -3.51 -13.65 10.07
N ALA A 82 -4.64 -14.12 9.52
CA ALA A 82 -4.74 -14.46 8.11
C ALA A 82 -4.44 -13.25 7.18
N ARG A 83 -4.78 -12.03 7.61
CA ARG A 83 -4.44 -10.81 6.86
C ARG A 83 -2.98 -10.42 6.98
N VAL A 84 -2.33 -10.66 8.11
CA VAL A 84 -0.89 -10.47 8.24
C VAL A 84 -0.16 -11.45 7.32
N ASP A 85 -0.61 -12.70 7.28
CA ASP A 85 -0.05 -13.72 6.38
C ASP A 85 -0.22 -13.31 4.91
N ASP A 86 -1.41 -12.85 4.50
CA ASP A 86 -1.68 -12.31 3.17
C ASP A 86 -0.71 -11.17 2.79
N VAL A 87 -0.41 -10.27 3.74
CA VAL A 87 0.52 -9.15 3.54
C VAL A 87 1.95 -9.67 3.38
N VAL A 88 2.40 -10.53 4.28
CA VAL A 88 3.75 -11.09 4.25
C VAL A 88 3.99 -11.91 2.98
N GLU A 89 3.00 -12.68 2.53
CA GLU A 89 3.03 -13.42 1.27
C GLU A 89 3.22 -12.45 0.09
N SER A 90 2.47 -11.35 0.07
CA SER A 90 2.55 -10.35 -1.00
C SER A 90 3.85 -9.55 -1.04
N MET A 91 4.68 -9.63 0.01
CA MET A 91 6.00 -9.01 0.04
C MET A 91 7.09 -9.89 -0.62
N TYR A 92 6.82 -11.17 -0.87
CA TYR A 92 7.78 -12.04 -1.58
C TYR A 92 7.75 -11.80 -3.10
N PRO A 93 8.91 -11.89 -3.80
CA PRO A 93 8.95 -11.71 -5.25
C PRO A 93 8.11 -12.73 -6.04
N PRO A 94 7.47 -12.32 -7.16
CA PRO A 94 7.46 -10.97 -7.72
C PRO A 94 6.57 -9.99 -6.93
N LEU A 95 7.16 -8.87 -6.50
CA LEU A 95 6.49 -7.85 -5.71
C LEU A 95 5.55 -7.02 -6.60
N ASP A 96 4.24 -7.10 -6.36
CA ASP A 96 3.25 -6.22 -7.00
C ASP A 96 2.80 -5.14 -6.01
N PRO A 97 3.14 -3.85 -6.25
CA PRO A 97 2.74 -2.75 -5.38
C PRO A 97 1.22 -2.65 -5.17
N ARG A 98 0.41 -2.98 -6.19
CA ARG A 98 -1.06 -2.91 -6.09
C ARG A 98 -1.64 -4.02 -5.23
N LEU A 99 -1.07 -5.22 -5.33
CA LEU A 99 -1.45 -6.34 -4.50
C LEU A 99 -1.10 -6.06 -3.04
N LEU A 100 0.13 -5.60 -2.78
CA LEU A 100 0.61 -5.26 -1.44
C LEU A 100 -0.29 -4.20 -0.78
N GLU A 101 -0.64 -3.14 -1.52
CA GLU A 101 -1.57 -2.11 -1.03
C GLU A 101 -2.93 -2.69 -0.65
N SER A 102 -3.52 -3.51 -1.54
CA SER A 102 -4.81 -4.15 -1.29
C SER A 102 -4.79 -5.03 -0.03
N ARG A 103 -3.71 -5.81 0.18
CA ARG A 103 -3.55 -6.63 1.38
C ARG A 103 -3.36 -5.79 2.64
N CYS A 104 -2.59 -4.71 2.56
CA CYS A 104 -2.41 -3.75 3.66
C CYS A 104 -3.73 -3.06 4.06
N LEU A 105 -4.55 -2.65 3.08
CA LEU A 105 -5.88 -2.10 3.33
C LEU A 105 -6.81 -3.14 3.97
N SER A 106 -6.79 -4.38 3.48
CA SER A 106 -7.59 -5.48 4.04
C SER A 106 -7.23 -5.76 5.51
N LEU A 107 -5.94 -5.73 5.84
CA LEU A 107 -5.45 -5.83 7.21
C LEU A 107 -5.95 -4.66 8.07
N LEU A 108 -5.78 -3.41 7.61
CA LEU A 108 -6.23 -2.22 8.33
C LEU A 108 -7.73 -2.28 8.63
N LEU A 109 -8.56 -2.65 7.65
CA LEU A 109 -10.00 -2.82 7.83
C LEU A 109 -10.34 -3.89 8.88
N SER A 110 -9.56 -4.98 8.94
CA SER A 110 -9.75 -6.05 9.92
C SER A 110 -9.39 -5.59 11.34
N VAL A 111 -8.33 -4.80 11.50
CA VAL A 111 -7.96 -4.17 12.78
C VAL A 111 -8.98 -3.12 13.20
N SER A 112 -9.45 -2.27 12.29
CA SER A 112 -10.52 -1.30 12.55
C SER A 112 -11.80 -1.99 13.00
N ARG A 113 -12.16 -3.11 12.37
CA ARG A 113 -13.31 -3.92 12.78
C ARG A 113 -13.15 -4.44 14.21
N LEU A 114 -11.97 -4.96 14.56
CA LEU A 114 -11.68 -5.40 15.93
C LEU A 114 -11.79 -4.23 16.92
N ALA A 115 -11.21 -3.07 16.59
CA ALA A 115 -11.29 -1.86 17.41
C ALA A 115 -12.74 -1.46 17.68
N ILE A 116 -13.57 -1.42 16.64
CA ILE A 116 -15.00 -1.14 16.74
C ILE A 116 -15.68 -2.16 17.67
N VAL A 117 -15.48 -3.47 17.45
CA VAL A 117 -16.08 -4.51 18.30
C VAL A 117 -15.70 -4.29 19.77
N ILE A 118 -14.43 -4.00 20.06
CA ILE A 118 -13.95 -3.75 21.42
C ILE A 118 -14.54 -2.47 22.02
N ILE A 119 -14.61 -1.38 21.25
CA ILE A 119 -15.23 -0.12 21.69
C ILE A 119 -16.69 -0.33 22.07
N TYR A 120 -17.45 -1.02 21.21
CA TYR A 120 -18.89 -1.25 21.42
C TYR A 120 -19.15 -2.27 22.53
N THR A 121 -18.38 -3.35 22.60
CA THR A 121 -18.59 -4.41 23.60
C THR A 121 -18.10 -4.00 24.99
N CYS A 122 -16.97 -3.30 25.09
CA CYS A 122 -16.32 -2.97 26.36
C CYS A 122 -16.52 -1.51 26.79
N CYS A 123 -17.27 -0.71 26.01
CA CYS A 123 -17.51 0.72 26.25
C CYS A 123 -16.21 1.53 26.43
N ILE A 124 -15.14 1.13 25.75
CA ILE A 124 -13.86 1.82 25.79
C ILE A 124 -13.99 3.08 24.93
N ARG A 125 -13.92 4.25 25.56
CA ARG A 125 -13.88 5.54 24.86
C ARG A 125 -12.49 6.15 25.02
N GLY A 126 -11.83 6.44 23.90
CA GLY A 126 -10.55 7.11 23.92
C GLY A 126 -10.17 7.64 22.55
N LYS A 127 -9.81 8.93 22.49
CA LYS A 127 -9.27 9.58 21.29
C LYS A 127 -8.04 8.87 20.74
N TRP A 128 -7.32 8.17 21.61
CA TRP A 128 -6.15 7.39 21.24
C TRP A 128 -6.45 6.32 20.19
N ILE A 129 -7.66 5.73 20.15
CA ILE A 129 -7.98 4.73 19.11
C ILE A 129 -8.08 5.42 17.76
N ASP A 130 -8.75 6.57 17.72
CA ASP A 130 -8.89 7.37 16.50
C ASP A 130 -7.53 7.90 16.01
N ASP A 131 -6.66 8.33 16.94
CA ASP A 131 -5.33 8.83 16.62
C ASP A 131 -4.42 7.71 16.06
N GLU A 132 -4.44 6.52 16.66
CA GLU A 132 -3.71 5.35 16.17
C GLU A 132 -4.23 4.91 14.79
N LEU A 133 -5.56 4.81 14.60
CA LEU A 133 -6.16 4.45 13.32
C LEU A 133 -5.79 5.45 12.22
N LYS A 134 -5.84 6.75 12.51
CA LYS A 134 -5.39 7.80 11.57
C LYS A 134 -3.90 7.67 11.25
N GLY A 135 -3.08 7.31 12.23
CA GLY A 135 -1.66 7.02 12.02
C GLY A 135 -1.45 5.90 11.00
N LEU A 136 -2.22 4.81 11.12
CA LEU A 136 -2.18 3.67 10.19
C LEU A 136 -2.70 4.04 8.79
N GLU A 137 -3.80 4.79 8.70
CA GLU A 137 -4.33 5.32 7.44
C GLU A 137 -3.29 6.20 6.71
N GLN A 138 -2.55 7.01 7.46
CA GLN A 138 -1.49 7.84 6.90
C GLN A 138 -0.32 7.01 6.37
N GLN A 139 0.07 5.93 7.06
CA GLN A 139 1.10 5.00 6.55
C GLN A 139 0.64 4.31 5.27
N LEU A 140 -0.63 3.88 5.20
CA LEU A 140 -1.20 3.29 4.00
C LEU A 140 -1.24 4.28 2.83
N LYS A 141 -1.56 5.55 3.10
CA LYS A 141 -1.51 6.61 2.09
C LYS A 141 -0.10 6.82 1.52
N ILE A 142 0.91 6.83 2.38
CA ILE A 142 2.32 6.94 1.94
C ILE A 142 2.70 5.71 1.09
N LEU A 143 2.32 4.51 1.52
CA LEU A 143 2.55 3.28 0.75
C LEU A 143 1.93 3.36 -0.66
N HIS A 144 0.72 3.91 -0.77
CA HIS A 144 0.05 4.15 -2.04
C HIS A 144 0.81 5.15 -2.92
N GLU A 145 1.26 6.28 -2.37
CA GLU A 145 2.04 7.29 -3.10
C GLU A 145 3.37 6.73 -3.63
N VAL A 146 4.07 5.92 -2.83
CA VAL A 146 5.30 5.23 -3.24
C VAL A 146 5.00 4.21 -4.34
N GLY A 147 3.95 3.40 -4.17
CA GLY A 147 3.53 2.40 -5.16
C GLY A 147 3.16 3.01 -6.51
N GLN A 148 2.44 4.13 -6.50
CA GLN A 148 2.11 4.86 -7.73
C GLN A 148 3.37 5.38 -8.45
N THR A 149 4.33 5.93 -7.70
CA THR A 149 5.57 6.47 -8.27
C THR A 149 6.37 5.39 -8.99
N LEU A 150 6.42 4.18 -8.44
CA LEU A 150 7.09 3.03 -9.06
C LEU A 150 6.40 2.57 -10.36
N ILE A 151 5.07 2.58 -10.40
CA ILE A 151 4.31 2.20 -11.59
C ILE A 151 4.52 3.21 -12.72
N ILE A 152 4.53 4.51 -12.39
CA ILE A 152 4.76 5.58 -13.37
C ILE A 152 6.19 5.51 -13.93
N ASN A 153 7.19 5.30 -13.06
CA ASN A 153 8.59 5.20 -13.48
C ASN A 153 8.88 3.91 -14.26
N GLY A 154 8.22 2.79 -13.93
CA GLY A 154 8.34 1.53 -14.66
C GLY A 154 7.73 1.53 -16.07
N ASP A 155 6.85 2.49 -16.37
CA ASP A 155 6.28 2.69 -17.70
C ASP A 155 7.13 3.63 -18.58
N ALA A 156 7.90 4.55 -17.96
CA ALA A 156 8.85 5.41 -18.67
C ALA A 156 9.99 4.61 -19.32
N ASP A 157 10.45 3.51 -18.70
CA ASP A 157 11.46 2.62 -19.28
C ASP A 157 10.94 1.74 -20.43
N LYS A 158 9.64 1.76 -20.72
CA LYS A 158 9.06 1.10 -21.91
C LYS A 158 8.86 2.04 -23.09
N GLN A 159 9.16 3.34 -22.95
CA GLN A 159 9.02 4.35 -24.00
C GLN A 159 10.36 5.01 -24.37
N THR A 160 11.44 4.25 -24.60
CA THR A 160 12.63 4.80 -25.28
C THR A 160 13.36 3.82 -26.20
N ILE A 161 12.67 2.89 -26.89
CA ILE A 161 13.21 2.27 -28.10
C ILE A 161 12.14 2.21 -29.20
N VAL A 162 11.84 3.37 -29.80
CA VAL A 162 11.56 3.44 -31.24
C VAL A 162 12.41 4.59 -31.78
N VAL A 163 13.73 4.36 -31.83
CA VAL A 163 14.59 5.11 -32.75
C VAL A 163 14.11 4.72 -34.15
N GLY A 164 13.50 5.68 -34.83
CA GLY A 164 13.05 5.55 -36.22
C GLY A 164 14.22 5.15 -37.12
N SER A 165 14.33 3.86 -37.40
CA SER A 165 15.11 3.33 -38.52
C SER A 165 14.25 3.44 -39.79
N ASN A 166 14.20 4.64 -40.38
CA ASN A 166 13.65 4.80 -41.72
C ASN A 166 14.69 4.36 -42.75
N ASN A 167 14.78 3.06 -42.99
CA ASN A 167 15.39 2.51 -44.21
C ASN A 167 14.27 2.08 -45.14
N ASN A 168 13.68 3.04 -45.87
CA ASN A 168 12.86 2.71 -47.03
C ASN A 168 13.76 2.75 -48.26
N SER A 169 14.19 1.56 -48.68
CA SER A 169 14.82 1.31 -49.96
C SER A 169 13.75 1.30 -51.06
N ASP A 170 13.50 2.45 -51.67
CA ASP A 170 12.76 2.53 -52.94
C ASP A 170 13.74 2.79 -54.08
N SER A 171 14.02 1.73 -54.83
CA SER A 171 14.72 1.80 -56.12
C SER A 171 13.69 2.01 -57.23
N ILE A 172 13.51 3.24 -57.72
CA ILE A 172 12.93 3.51 -59.05
C ILE A 172 13.69 4.63 -59.76
N ASN A 173 14.64 4.20 -60.59
CA ASN A 173 14.96 4.62 -61.96
C ASN A 173 14.22 5.84 -62.57
N ASN A 174 14.94 6.87 -63.04
CA ASN A 174 15.08 7.21 -64.48
C ASN A 174 15.68 8.62 -64.74
N ASN A 175 16.75 8.60 -65.54
CA ASN A 175 17.05 9.49 -66.68
C ASN A 175 17.21 11.02 -66.49
N THR A 176 18.48 11.44 -66.58
CA THR A 176 19.04 12.34 -67.61
C THR A 176 18.24 13.58 -68.04
N GLY A 177 18.83 14.76 -67.76
CA GLY A 177 18.82 15.87 -68.72
C GLY A 177 18.38 17.22 -68.18
N GLY A 178 19.37 18.08 -67.92
CA GLY A 178 19.35 19.41 -68.50
C GLY A 178 18.82 20.59 -67.66
N ILE A 179 19.65 21.63 -67.71
CA ILE A 179 19.29 23.06 -67.69
C ILE A 179 19.18 23.72 -66.32
N VAL A 180 20.36 24.16 -65.90
CA VAL A 180 20.67 25.43 -65.25
C VAL A 180 19.63 26.51 -65.59
N ASN A 181 18.98 27.10 -64.57
CA ASN A 181 18.65 28.51 -64.65
C ASN A 181 18.75 29.21 -63.29
N ARG A 182 19.50 30.29 -63.35
CA ARG A 182 19.82 31.28 -62.33
C ARG A 182 18.86 32.47 -62.53
N PHE A 183 18.73 33.31 -61.50
CA PHE A 183 18.08 34.64 -61.49
C PHE A 183 16.54 34.66 -61.44
N VAL A 184 15.83 35.59 -60.79
CA VAL A 184 15.99 36.64 -59.73
C VAL A 184 14.55 37.21 -59.58
N ASP A 185 14.28 37.96 -58.50
CA ASP A 185 13.05 38.74 -58.17
C ASP A 185 11.88 37.93 -57.61
N GLY A 186 11.18 38.35 -56.54
CA GLY A 186 11.25 39.59 -55.76
C GLY A 186 10.01 39.65 -54.84
N GLY A 187 10.04 40.54 -53.85
CA GLY A 187 8.82 41.10 -53.24
C GLY A 187 8.41 40.66 -51.84
N SER A 188 8.77 41.49 -50.86
CA SER A 188 7.98 42.00 -49.71
C SER A 188 6.95 41.13 -48.99
N SER A 189 7.11 40.98 -47.66
CA SER A 189 6.46 41.87 -46.66
C SER A 189 6.69 41.40 -45.21
N ASN A 190 7.24 42.31 -44.39
CA ASN A 190 6.86 42.75 -43.03
C ASN A 190 5.66 42.04 -42.36
N ASN A 191 5.50 41.89 -41.04
CA ASN A 191 6.11 42.54 -39.88
C ASN A 191 5.70 41.74 -38.61
N ARG A 192 6.56 41.85 -37.59
CA ARG A 192 6.30 41.96 -36.14
C ARG A 192 4.83 42.04 -35.67
N THR A 193 4.49 41.39 -34.55
CA THR A 193 4.48 42.01 -33.21
C THR A 193 4.17 40.99 -32.10
N ASN A 194 5.11 40.88 -31.15
CA ASN A 194 4.88 40.58 -29.73
C ASN A 194 4.13 41.75 -29.08
N SER A 195 3.21 41.49 -28.15
CA SER A 195 2.81 42.33 -27.00
C SER A 195 1.96 41.41 -26.12
N ASP A 196 2.51 40.97 -24.99
CA ASP A 196 2.28 41.49 -23.62
C ASP A 196 1.18 40.70 -22.90
#